data_AF-A0A844EPY0-F1
#
_entry.id   AF-A0A844EPY0-F1
#
_cell.length_a   1.000
_cell.length_b   1.000
_cell.length_c   1.000
_cell.angle_alpha   90.00
_cell.angle_beta   90.00
_cell.angle_gamma   90.00
#
_symmetry.space_group_name_H-M   'P 1'
#
loop_
_entity.id
_entity.type
_entity.pdbx_description
1 polymer ?
#
loop_
_entity_poly.entity_id
_entity_poly.type
_entity_poly.pdbx_seq_one_letter_code
_entity_poly.pdbx_strand_id
1 'polypeptide(L)'
;IEQSGERVNAYAQAHAGNHFYILGTDYLGRDLFSRILYGTRISLEIALIASFFDLAIGVVYGITSGWVGGRVDTLMQRIIEIMLSIPNLVVMVLLILVLKPGMSAIILSIAITSW
;
A
#
# COMPACT_ATOMS: atom_id res chain seq x y z
N ILE A 1 0.74 -28.81 -13.40
CA ILE A 1 2.10 -28.27 -13.24
C ILE A 1 3.06 -29.44 -13.29
N GLU A 2 4.16 -29.32 -14.01
CA GLU A 2 5.21 -30.35 -13.96
C GLU A 2 6.01 -30.16 -12.67
N GLN A 3 5.82 -31.05 -11.70
CA GLN A 3 6.60 -31.10 -10.46
C GLN A 3 7.41 -32.38 -10.48
N SER A 4 8.73 -32.26 -10.36
CA SER A 4 9.66 -33.41 -10.32
C SER A 4 9.60 -34.34 -11.56
N GLY A 5 9.25 -33.81 -12.74
CA GLY A 5 9.15 -34.59 -13.99
C GLY A 5 7.81 -35.32 -14.18
N GLU A 6 6.85 -35.14 -13.26
CA GLU A 6 5.49 -35.64 -13.38
C GLU A 6 4.49 -34.50 -13.60
N ARG A 7 3.53 -34.69 -14.53
CA ARG A 7 2.42 -33.76 -14.73
C ARG A 7 1.42 -33.90 -13.58
N VAL A 8 1.59 -33.08 -12.57
CA VAL A 8 0.70 -33.01 -11.41
C VAL A 8 -0.52 -32.15 -11.74
N ASN A 9 -1.71 -32.72 -11.56
CA ASN A 9 -2.97 -31.98 -11.62
C ASN A 9 -3.23 -31.28 -10.28
N ALA A 10 -3.02 -29.96 -10.22
CA ALA A 10 -3.24 -29.14 -9.02
C ALA A 10 -4.69 -29.23 -8.50
N TYR A 11 -5.67 -29.42 -9.39
CA TYR A 11 -7.07 -29.58 -9.01
C TYR A 11 -7.34 -30.91 -8.29
N ALA A 12 -6.67 -31.99 -8.71
CA ALA A 12 -6.77 -33.29 -8.05
C ALA A 12 -6.13 -33.27 -6.66
N GLN A 13 -5.01 -32.54 -6.49
CA GLN A 13 -4.37 -32.36 -5.18
C GLN A 13 -5.19 -31.47 -4.24
N ALA A 14 -5.81 -30.41 -4.77
CA ALA A 14 -6.65 -29.50 -3.97
C ALA A 14 -7.97 -30.11 -3.49
N HIS A 15 -8.26 -31.38 -3.82
CA HIS A 15 -9.56 -32.02 -3.56
C HIS A 15 -10.70 -31.13 -4.08
N ALA A 16 -10.47 -30.46 -5.20
CA ALA A 16 -11.46 -29.65 -5.87
C ALA A 16 -12.51 -30.62 -6.43
N GLY A 17 -13.46 -31.00 -5.57
CA GLY A 17 -14.71 -31.63 -6.00
C GLY A 17 -15.49 -30.66 -6.90
N ASN A 18 -16.80 -30.86 -7.01
CA ASN A 18 -17.68 -29.99 -7.79
C ASN A 18 -17.89 -28.59 -7.15
N HIS A 19 -16.81 -27.92 -6.72
CA HIS A 19 -16.79 -26.58 -6.18
C HIS A 19 -16.65 -25.58 -7.34
N PHE A 20 -17.62 -24.67 -7.43
CA PHE A 20 -17.59 -23.60 -8.41
C PHE A 20 -16.72 -22.45 -7.90
N TYR A 21 -15.59 -22.21 -8.57
CA TYR A 21 -14.72 -21.07 -8.29
C TYR A 21 -15.14 -19.87 -9.15
N ILE A 22 -15.70 -18.83 -8.52
CA ILE A 22 -16.30 -17.67 -9.20
C ILE A 22 -15.31 -17.00 -10.16
N LEU A 23 -14.06 -16.82 -9.73
CA LEU A 23 -12.98 -16.25 -10.53
C LEU A 23 -11.92 -17.29 -10.94
N GLY A 24 -12.23 -18.57 -10.78
CA GLY A 24 -11.27 -19.66 -10.97
C GLY A 24 -10.23 -19.77 -9.86
N THR A 25 -9.19 -20.54 -10.12
CA THR A 25 -8.09 -20.79 -9.18
C THR A 25 -6.76 -20.28 -9.72
N ASP A 26 -5.79 -20.03 -8.84
CA ASP A 26 -4.41 -19.83 -9.27
C ASP A 26 -3.75 -21.14 -9.77
N TYR A 27 -2.49 -21.06 -10.18
CA TYR A 27 -1.72 -22.20 -10.67
C TYR A 27 -1.61 -23.35 -9.65
N LEU A 28 -1.81 -23.08 -8.35
CA LEU A 28 -1.78 -24.05 -7.26
C LEU A 28 -3.18 -24.56 -6.88
N GLY A 29 -4.24 -24.18 -7.61
CA GLY A 29 -5.61 -24.62 -7.32
C GLY A 29 -6.29 -23.86 -6.16
N ARG A 30 -5.75 -22.70 -5.75
CA ARG A 30 -6.33 -21.88 -4.66
C ARG A 30 -7.37 -20.90 -5.22
N ASP A 31 -8.50 -20.71 -4.50
CA ASP A 31 -9.57 -19.79 -4.91
C ASP A 31 -9.05 -18.35 -5.07
N LEU A 32 -9.20 -17.81 -6.27
CA LEU A 32 -8.76 -16.46 -6.60
C LEU A 32 -9.71 -15.41 -6.02
N PHE A 33 -11.02 -15.70 -5.98
CA PHE A 33 -12.02 -14.74 -5.51
C PHE A 33 -11.82 -14.38 -4.04
N SER A 34 -11.69 -15.38 -3.16
CA SER A 34 -11.43 -15.15 -1.74
C SER A 34 -10.12 -14.42 -1.49
N ARG A 35 -9.07 -14.68 -2.28
CA ARG A 35 -7.78 -13.99 -2.14
C ARG A 35 -7.86 -12.52 -2.52
N ILE A 36 -8.60 -12.19 -3.59
CA ILE A 36 -8.82 -10.80 -3.99
C ILE A 36 -9.61 -10.08 -2.89
N LEU A 37 -10.73 -10.65 -2.42
CA LEU A 37 -11.52 -10.04 -1.35
C LEU A 37 -10.70 -9.77 -0.09
N TYR A 38 -9.89 -10.73 0.34
CA TYR A 38 -9.02 -10.56 1.49
C TYR A 38 -7.96 -9.48 1.27
N GLY A 39 -7.34 -9.45 0.09
CA GLY A 39 -6.39 -8.41 -0.30
C GLY A 39 -7.04 -7.02 -0.35
N THR A 40 -8.23 -6.90 -0.93
CA THR A 40 -8.99 -5.65 -1.03
C THR A 40 -9.28 -5.07 0.36
N ARG A 41 -9.68 -5.89 1.33
CA ARG A 41 -9.89 -5.43 2.71
C ARG A 41 -8.63 -4.76 3.27
N ILE A 42 -7.48 -5.43 3.16
CA ILE A 42 -6.19 -4.92 3.65
C ILE A 42 -5.82 -3.63 2.91
N SER A 43 -5.96 -3.58 1.59
CA SER A 43 -5.66 -2.39 0.78
C SER A 43 -6.55 -1.20 1.15
N LEU A 44 -7.85 -1.42 1.39
CA LEU A 44 -8.78 -0.38 1.81
C LEU A 44 -8.46 0.14 3.21
N GLU A 45 -8.15 -0.75 4.15
CA GLU A 45 -7.74 -0.37 5.51
C GLU A 45 -6.47 0.51 5.48
N ILE A 46 -5.46 0.14 4.68
CA ILE A 46 -4.24 0.96 4.52
C ILE A 46 -4.56 2.32 3.90
N ALA A 47 -5.30 2.33 2.79
CA ALA A 47 -5.60 3.56 2.05
C ALA A 47 -6.41 4.55 2.91
N LEU A 48 -7.45 4.08 3.60
CA LEU A 48 -8.28 4.94 4.44
C LEU A 48 -7.50 5.58 5.58
N ILE A 49 -6.66 4.80 6.27
CA ILE A 49 -5.87 5.32 7.39
C ILE A 49 -4.80 6.28 6.88
N ALA A 50 -4.06 5.91 5.83
CA ALA A 50 -3.01 6.75 5.27
C ALA A 50 -3.58 8.08 4.75
N SER A 51 -4.65 8.05 3.94
CA SER A 51 -5.28 9.26 3.41
C SER A 51 -5.85 10.17 4.49
N PHE A 52 -6.30 9.63 5.62
CA PHE A 52 -6.72 10.45 6.75
C PHE A 52 -5.56 11.26 7.33
N PHE A 53 -4.39 10.64 7.52
CA PHE A 53 -3.19 11.34 7.98
C PHE A 53 -2.67 12.31 6.93
N ASP A 54 -2.67 11.92 5.65
CA ASP A 54 -2.22 12.77 4.56
C ASP A 54 -3.04 14.07 4.50
N LEU A 55 -4.37 13.94 4.56
CA LEU A 55 -5.26 15.09 4.61
C LEU A 55 -5.06 15.92 5.87
N ALA A 56 -4.93 15.28 7.04
CA ALA A 56 -4.74 15.99 8.30
C ALA A 56 -3.46 16.85 8.27
N ILE A 57 -2.35 16.28 7.81
CA ILE A 57 -1.06 16.98 7.76
C ILE A 57 -1.08 18.03 6.65
N GLY A 58 -1.46 17.64 5.42
CA GLY A 58 -1.46 18.52 4.26
C GLY A 58 -2.40 19.72 4.42
N VAL A 59 -3.60 19.52 4.98
CA VAL A 59 -4.55 20.61 5.22
C VAL A 59 -4.04 21.56 6.31
N VAL A 60 -3.55 21.04 7.44
CA VAL A 60 -3.01 21.89 8.51
C VAL A 60 -1.81 22.68 8.00
N TYR A 61 -0.91 22.04 7.25
CA TYR A 61 0.27 22.68 6.67
C TYR A 61 -0.13 23.75 5.64
N GLY A 62 -1.00 23.40 4.69
CA GLY A 62 -1.45 24.28 3.63
C GLY A 62 -2.23 25.50 4.14
N ILE A 63 -3.16 25.30 5.09
CA ILE A 63 -3.91 26.41 5.70
C ILE A 63 -2.94 27.33 6.45
N THR A 64 -1.98 26.78 7.20
CA THR A 64 -1.01 27.61 7.95
C THR A 64 -0.17 28.47 6.98
N SER A 65 0.32 27.86 5.89
CA SER A 65 1.10 28.57 4.86
C SER A 65 0.27 29.68 4.20
N GLY A 66 -0.95 29.35 3.77
CA GLY A 66 -1.83 30.28 3.04
C GLY A 66 -2.42 31.39 3.92
N TRP A 67 -2.67 31.13 5.20
CA TRP A 67 -3.26 32.12 6.11
C TRP A 67 -2.25 33.15 6.59
N VAL A 68 -1.05 32.72 7.00
CA VAL A 68 -0.02 33.63 7.54
C VAL A 68 0.65 34.42 6.42
N GLY A 69 0.94 33.76 5.29
CA GLY A 69 1.59 34.38 4.13
C GLY A 69 3.02 34.89 4.41
N GLY A 70 3.58 35.58 3.43
CA GLY A 70 4.86 36.28 3.54
C GLY A 70 6.05 35.36 3.81
N ARG A 71 6.84 35.67 4.85
CA ARG A 71 8.07 34.93 5.19
C ARG A 71 7.82 33.50 5.65
N VAL A 72 6.70 33.26 6.35
CA VAL A 72 6.34 31.92 6.82
C VAL A 72 5.98 31.03 5.64
N ASP A 73 5.14 31.51 4.73
CA ASP A 73 4.81 30.81 3.48
C ASP A 73 6.06 30.48 2.65
N THR A 74 6.97 31.45 2.50
CA THR A 74 8.23 31.23 1.78
C THR A 74 9.05 30.11 2.42
N LEU A 75 9.20 30.09 3.75
CA LEU A 75 9.94 29.04 4.45
C LEU A 75 9.26 27.68 4.30
N MET A 76 7.94 27.64 4.45
CA MET A 76 7.14 26.41 4.33
C MET A 76 7.20 25.83 2.91
N GLN A 77 7.21 26.67 1.88
CA GLN A 77 7.42 26.23 0.50
C GLN A 77 8.82 25.63 0.29
N ARG A 78 9.88 26.20 0.90
CA ARG A 78 11.23 25.61 0.81
C ARG A 78 11.31 24.21 1.40
N ILE A 79 10.59 23.95 2.48
CA ILE A 79 10.53 22.61 3.08
C ILE A 79 9.91 21.63 2.09
N ILE A 80 8.78 21.98 1.46
CA ILE A 80 8.12 21.13 0.45
C ILE A 80 9.05 20.90 -0.75
N GLU A 81 9.71 21.93 -1.27
CA GLU A 81 10.66 21.79 -2.39
C GLU A 81 11.79 20.80 -2.06
N ILE A 82 12.34 20.84 -0.84
CA ILE A 82 13.38 19.90 -0.40
C ILE A 82 12.80 18.49 -0.29
N MET A 83 11.60 18.32 0.28
CA MET A 83 10.97 17.01 0.39
C MET A 83 10.70 16.39 -0.98
N LEU A 84 10.14 17.17 -1.92
CA LEU A 84 9.84 16.73 -3.30
C LEU A 84 11.08 16.48 -4.15
N SER A 85 12.25 17.00 -3.74
CA SER A 85 13.52 16.73 -4.43
C SER A 85 13.97 15.27 -4.28
N ILE A 86 13.49 14.57 -3.25
CA ILE A 86 13.81 13.17 -2.99
C ILE A 86 12.71 12.29 -3.60
N PRO A 87 13.05 11.24 -4.36
CA PRO A 87 12.04 10.33 -4.89
C PRO A 87 11.28 9.61 -3.76
N ASN A 88 9.96 9.81 -3.68
CA ASN A 88 9.11 9.26 -2.60
C ASN A 88 9.25 7.74 -2.44
N LEU A 89 9.37 7.00 -3.54
CA LEU A 89 9.54 5.54 -3.50
C LEU A 89 10.81 5.12 -2.73
N VAL A 90 11.89 5.90 -2.83
CA VAL A 90 13.14 5.60 -2.10
C VAL A 90 12.92 5.73 -0.60
N VAL A 91 12.29 6.82 -0.17
CA VAL A 91 11.98 7.06 1.25
C VAL A 91 11.03 5.98 1.78
N MET A 92 9.97 5.64 1.03
CA MET A 92 9.01 4.62 1.43
C MET A 92 9.68 3.25 1.65
N VAL A 93 10.53 2.81 0.71
CA VAL A 93 11.25 1.53 0.83
C VAL A 93 12.20 1.56 2.02
N LEU A 94 12.97 2.64 2.21
CA LEU A 94 13.86 2.78 3.36
C LEU A 94 13.11 2.71 4.69
N LEU A 95 11.97 3.41 4.80
CA LEU A 95 11.13 3.36 5.99
C LEU A 95 10.57 1.96 6.23
N ILE A 96 10.11 1.25 5.20
CA ILE A 96 9.62 -0.14 5.34
C ILE A 96 10.74 -1.08 5.79
N LEU A 97 11.98 -0.85 5.36
CA LEU A 97 13.14 -1.65 5.76
C LEU A 97 13.59 -1.37 7.20
N VAL A 98 13.52 -0.11 7.64
CA VAL A 98 13.91 0.32 8.99
C VAL A 98 12.82 -0.02 10.01
N LEU A 99 11.55 0.16 9.64
CA LEU A 99 10.41 -0.19 10.47
C LEU A 99 10.17 -1.71 10.45
N LYS A 100 9.49 -2.21 11.47
CA LYS A 100 9.10 -3.63 11.50
C LYS A 100 8.15 -3.93 10.32
N PRO A 101 8.44 -4.94 9.48
CA PRO A 101 7.58 -5.28 8.35
C PRO A 101 6.13 -5.55 8.80
N GLY A 102 5.19 -4.89 8.12
CA GLY A 102 3.76 -5.02 8.42
C GLY A 102 2.96 -3.84 7.90
N MET A 103 1.65 -3.91 8.13
CA MET A 103 0.68 -2.89 7.70
C MET A 103 1.01 -1.50 8.25
N SER A 104 1.45 -1.41 9.51
CA SER A 104 1.81 -0.15 10.16
C SER A 104 2.99 0.54 9.49
N ALA A 105 3.99 -0.22 9.03
CA ALA A 105 5.14 0.35 8.32
C ALA A 105 4.71 0.96 6.99
N ILE A 106 3.82 0.29 6.25
CA ILE A 106 3.28 0.81 4.98
C ILE A 106 2.48 2.09 5.23
N ILE A 107 1.56 2.08 6.21
CA ILE A 107 0.74 3.25 6.54
C ILE A 107 1.62 4.44 6.92
N LEU A 108 2.59 4.25 7.81
CA LEU A 108 3.50 5.32 8.25
C LEU A 108 4.36 5.85 7.10
N SER A 109 4.88 4.97 6.25
CA SER A 109 5.66 5.38 5.08
C SER A 109 4.86 6.27 4.13
N ILE A 110 3.60 5.91 3.86
CA ILE A 110 2.71 6.71 3.00
C ILE A 110 2.39 8.03 3.69
N ALA A 111 1.94 7.98 4.95
CA ALA A 111 1.53 9.15 5.74
C ALA A 111 2.62 10.21 5.94
N ILE A 112 3.91 9.85 5.81
CA ILE A 112 5.03 10.79 5.94
C ILE A 112 5.42 11.41 4.59
N THR A 113 5.15 10.71 3.48
CA THR A 113 5.69 11.05 2.16
C THR A 113 4.65 11.52 1.16
N SER A 114 3.36 11.35 1.44
CA SER A 114 2.27 11.56 0.47
C SER A 114 1.38 12.78 0.75
N TRP A 115 1.66 13.58 1.79
CA TRP A 115 0.90 14.76 2.17
C TRP A 115 1.37 16.07 1.53
#